data_AF-A0A088E8L1-F1
#
_entry.id   AF-A0A088E8L1-F1
#
_cell.length_a   1.000
_cell.length_b   1.000
_cell.length_c   1.000
_cell.angle_alpha   90.00
_cell.angle_beta   90.00
_cell.angle_gamma   90.00
#
_symmetry.space_group_name_H-M   'P 1'
#
loop_
_entity.id
_entity.type
_entity.pdbx_description
1 polymer ?
#
loop_
_entity_poly.entity_id
_entity_poly.type
_entity_poly.pdbx_seq_one_letter_code
_entity_poly.pdbx_strand_id
1 'polypeptide(L)'
;MQKTIQGVYVNPQQIAYQLENWFRSKKHYQTQVLGMGASYVVQAKKVGFLRTIFGADRAFTVRLMGGQGFLNVDVGLADWLKAADVTEDVIAALVFTPLAVVEGIEELYDLKLEKDIIKEVENLAYSMSQGSGSPMYQPYSQPNPYQYPQQNQPSQYPQPYPYQAQPPNQPSYQPQQKYCPSCGTPNPGTARYCMSCGTQLF
;
A
#
# COMPACT_ATOMS: atom_id res chain seq x y z
N MET A 1 -17.06 -0.67 -12.28
CA MET A 1 -16.72 0.74 -12.58
C MET A 1 -15.21 1.00 -12.43
N GLN A 2 -14.56 1.54 -13.46
CA GLN A 2 -13.14 1.92 -13.44
C GLN A 2 -12.96 3.45 -13.38
N LYS A 3 -11.95 3.91 -12.64
CA LYS A 3 -11.56 5.32 -12.55
C LYS A 3 -10.07 5.48 -12.30
N THR A 4 -9.44 6.43 -12.98
CA THR A 4 -8.09 6.89 -12.68
C THR A 4 -8.14 8.26 -12.00
N ILE A 5 -7.57 8.36 -10.81
CA ILE A 5 -7.40 9.61 -10.07
C ILE A 5 -6.00 10.12 -10.36
N GLN A 6 -5.88 11.32 -10.93
CA GLN A 6 -4.60 11.92 -11.33
C GLN A 6 -4.08 12.88 -10.26
N GLY A 7 -2.78 13.14 -10.26
CA GLY A 7 -2.13 14.13 -9.38
C GLY A 7 -2.06 13.73 -7.91
N VAL A 8 -2.24 12.45 -7.58
CA VAL A 8 -2.21 11.95 -6.20
C VAL A 8 -0.92 11.18 -5.92
N TYR A 9 -0.35 11.42 -4.75
CA TYR A 9 0.83 10.73 -4.23
C TYR A 9 0.44 10.03 -2.92
N VAL A 10 0.05 8.77 -3.02
CA VAL A 10 -0.56 8.00 -1.93
C VAL A 10 0.01 6.59 -1.88
N ASN A 11 -0.11 5.94 -0.72
CA ASN A 11 0.15 4.51 -0.62
C ASN A 11 -1.18 3.75 -0.79
N PRO A 12 -1.34 2.92 -1.86
CA PRO A 12 -2.57 2.15 -2.08
C PRO A 12 -2.97 1.25 -0.91
N GLN A 13 -2.00 0.74 -0.15
CA GLN A 13 -2.26 -0.04 1.06
C GLN A 13 -3.01 0.77 2.11
N GLN A 14 -2.61 2.03 2.33
CA GLN A 14 -3.25 2.91 3.30
C GLN A 14 -4.67 3.27 2.87
N ILE A 15 -4.87 3.51 1.57
CA ILE A 15 -6.21 3.70 0.99
C ILE A 15 -7.06 2.45 1.23
N ALA A 16 -6.51 1.25 0.99
CA ALA A 16 -7.23 -0.02 1.17
C ALA A 16 -7.73 -0.21 2.61
N TYR A 17 -6.88 0.03 3.62
CA TYR A 17 -7.29 -0.09 5.02
C TYR A 17 -8.30 0.97 5.45
N GLN A 18 -8.18 2.22 4.98
CA GLN A 18 -9.18 3.24 5.30
C GLN A 18 -10.51 2.98 4.61
N LEU A 19 -10.49 2.50 3.38
CA LEU A 19 -11.68 2.07 2.67
C LEU A 19 -12.34 0.85 3.36
N GLU A 20 -11.54 -0.08 3.87
CA GLU A 20 -12.04 -1.20 4.68
C GLU A 20 -12.77 -0.68 5.92
N ASN A 21 -12.17 0.26 6.66
CA ASN A 21 -12.80 0.88 7.83
C ASN A 21 -14.12 1.58 7.48
N TRP A 22 -14.16 2.26 6.33
CA TRP A 22 -15.39 2.85 5.81
C TRP A 22 -16.47 1.80 5.55
N PHE A 23 -16.14 0.67 4.90
CA PHE A 23 -17.08 -0.43 4.70
C PHE A 23 -17.56 -1.03 6.03
N ARG A 24 -16.66 -1.23 7.00
CA ARG A 24 -17.01 -1.73 8.34
C ARG A 24 -17.96 -0.77 9.08
N SER A 25 -17.85 0.54 8.83
CA SER A 25 -18.75 1.54 9.42
C SER A 25 -20.17 1.47 8.85
N LYS A 26 -20.31 1.06 7.58
CA LYS A 26 -21.61 0.72 6.99
C LYS A 26 -22.02 -0.64 7.60
N LYS A 27 -22.98 -0.64 8.53
CA LYS A 27 -23.47 -1.87 9.18
C LYS A 27 -23.70 -2.98 8.13
N HIS A 28 -23.43 -4.24 8.50
CA HIS A 28 -23.69 -5.44 7.68
C HIS A 28 -22.66 -5.82 6.61
N TYR A 29 -21.41 -5.38 6.69
CA TYR A 29 -20.33 -5.90 5.84
C TYR A 29 -19.30 -6.72 6.63
N GLN A 30 -18.97 -7.88 6.09
CA GLN A 30 -17.72 -8.58 6.35
C GLN A 30 -16.71 -8.11 5.32
N THR A 31 -15.52 -7.71 5.76
CA THR A 31 -14.50 -7.12 4.88
C THR A 31 -13.16 -7.83 5.01
N GLN A 32 -12.36 -7.73 3.96
CA GLN A 32 -10.96 -8.16 3.97
C GLN A 32 -10.13 -7.34 2.99
N VAL A 33 -8.83 -7.24 3.26
CA VAL A 33 -7.84 -6.61 2.40
C VAL A 33 -6.83 -7.67 1.96
N LEU A 34 -6.59 -7.76 0.66
CA LEU A 34 -5.60 -8.61 0.04
C LEU A 34 -4.59 -7.71 -0.69
N GLY A 35 -3.31 -8.10 -0.72
CA GLY A 35 -2.26 -7.31 -1.35
C GLY A 35 -1.30 -8.19 -2.15
N MET A 36 -0.88 -7.69 -3.30
CA MET A 36 0.17 -8.28 -4.13
C MET A 36 1.03 -7.16 -4.73
N GLY A 37 2.25 -7.01 -4.22
CA GLY A 37 3.16 -5.94 -4.65
C GLY A 37 2.57 -4.54 -4.39
N ALA A 38 2.39 -3.76 -5.46
CA ALA A 38 1.83 -2.40 -5.42
C ALA A 38 0.30 -2.37 -5.61
N SER A 39 -0.35 -3.53 -5.68
CA SER A 39 -1.79 -3.66 -5.93
C SER A 39 -2.49 -4.20 -4.68
N TYR A 40 -3.62 -3.58 -4.33
CA TYR A 40 -4.43 -3.96 -3.18
C TYR A 40 -5.88 -4.16 -3.58
N VAL A 41 -6.53 -5.12 -2.94
CA VAL A 41 -7.93 -5.48 -3.14
C VAL A 41 -8.65 -5.37 -1.81
N VAL A 42 -9.74 -4.61 -1.78
CA VAL A 42 -10.68 -4.58 -0.65
C VAL A 42 -11.92 -5.36 -1.08
N GLN A 43 -12.26 -6.42 -0.36
CA GLN A 43 -13.54 -7.10 -0.54
C GLN A 43 -14.49 -6.73 0.61
N ALA A 44 -15.75 -6.46 0.27
CA ALA A 44 -16.84 -6.21 1.21
C ALA A 44 -18.04 -7.09 0.85
N LYS A 45 -18.26 -8.13 1.64
CA LYS A 45 -19.38 -9.06 1.54
C LYS A 45 -20.49 -8.64 2.49
N LYS A 46 -21.71 -8.52 1.97
CA LYS A 46 -22.88 -8.21 2.79
C LYS A 46 -23.26 -9.45 3.64
N VAL A 47 -23.50 -9.26 4.93
CA VAL A 47 -23.81 -10.33 5.90
C VAL A 47 -25.17 -10.12 6.60
N GLY A 48 -25.74 -11.20 7.16
CA GLY A 48 -27.02 -11.17 7.88
C GLY A 48 -28.25 -11.50 7.02
N PHE A 49 -29.43 -11.00 7.42
CA PHE A 49 -30.74 -11.26 6.78
C PHE A 49 -30.82 -10.88 5.29
N LEU A 50 -29.83 -10.14 4.77
CA LEU A 50 -29.76 -9.69 3.37
C LEU A 50 -28.94 -10.63 2.46
N ARG A 51 -28.43 -11.77 2.96
CA ARG A 51 -27.66 -12.77 2.18
C ARG A 51 -28.48 -13.39 1.04
N THR A 52 -29.80 -13.47 1.21
CA THR A 52 -30.71 -14.21 0.33
C THR A 52 -30.87 -13.57 -1.06
N ILE A 53 -30.51 -12.30 -1.21
CA ILE A 53 -30.79 -11.53 -2.44
C ILE A 53 -29.54 -11.41 -3.33
N PHE A 54 -28.33 -11.36 -2.76
CA PHE A 54 -27.10 -11.01 -3.49
C PHE A 54 -26.25 -12.22 -3.93
N GLY A 55 -26.73 -13.45 -3.69
CA GLY A 55 -25.92 -14.65 -3.75
C GLY A 55 -25.02 -14.78 -2.51
N ALA A 56 -24.97 -15.97 -1.91
CA ALA A 56 -24.41 -16.15 -0.57
C ALA A 56 -22.91 -15.81 -0.43
N ASP A 57 -22.20 -15.75 -1.56
CA ASP A 57 -20.75 -15.61 -1.65
C ASP A 57 -20.28 -14.43 -2.53
N ARG A 58 -21.15 -13.48 -2.89
CA ARG A 58 -20.71 -12.28 -3.63
C ARG A 58 -20.12 -11.20 -2.73
N ALA A 59 -19.11 -10.51 -3.22
CA ALA A 59 -18.47 -9.38 -2.55
C ALA A 59 -18.26 -8.20 -3.51
N PHE A 60 -18.55 -6.99 -3.01
CA PHE A 60 -17.99 -5.79 -3.63
C PHE A 60 -16.48 -5.88 -3.55
N THR A 61 -15.82 -5.69 -4.67
CA THR A 61 -14.38 -5.82 -4.81
C THR A 61 -13.83 -4.51 -5.36
N VAL A 62 -12.91 -3.90 -4.63
CA VAL A 62 -12.27 -2.64 -5.00
C VAL A 62 -10.78 -2.89 -5.16
N ARG A 63 -10.28 -2.77 -6.38
CA ARG A 63 -8.85 -2.80 -6.67
C ARG A 63 -8.26 -1.41 -6.68
N LEU A 64 -7.06 -1.30 -6.12
CA LEU A 64 -6.27 -0.09 -6.02
C LEU A 64 -4.87 -0.39 -6.57
N MET A 65 -4.43 0.34 -7.58
CA MET A 65 -3.10 0.20 -8.16
C MET A 65 -2.45 1.56 -8.43
N GLY A 66 -1.14 1.67 -8.18
CA GLY A 66 -0.37 2.89 -8.45
C GLY A 66 0.06 3.59 -7.17
N GLY A 67 -0.17 4.91 -7.10
CA GLY A 67 0.13 5.75 -5.93
C GLY A 67 1.18 6.83 -6.15
N GLN A 68 1.85 6.86 -7.32
CA GLN A 68 2.82 7.89 -7.66
C GLN A 68 2.32 8.68 -8.87
N GLY A 69 1.73 9.85 -8.63
CA GLY A 69 1.13 10.71 -9.65
C GLY A 69 -0.25 10.25 -10.14
N PHE A 70 -0.63 8.99 -9.96
CA PHE A 70 -1.98 8.48 -10.24
C PHE A 70 -2.37 7.33 -9.31
N LEU A 71 -3.68 7.12 -9.14
CA LEU A 71 -4.28 5.95 -8.50
C LEU A 71 -5.36 5.39 -9.42
N ASN A 72 -5.17 4.15 -9.89
CA ASN A 72 -6.20 3.41 -10.61
C ASN A 72 -7.10 2.68 -9.60
N VAL A 73 -8.41 2.82 -9.81
CA VAL A 73 -9.46 2.26 -8.99
C VAL A 73 -10.39 1.46 -9.89
N ASP A 74 -10.59 0.18 -9.57
CA ASP A 74 -11.60 -0.67 -10.23
C ASP A 74 -12.54 -1.24 -9.18
N VAL A 75 -13.83 -0.97 -9.32
CA VAL A 75 -14.90 -1.41 -8.43
C VAL A 75 -15.78 -2.39 -9.19
N GLY A 76 -16.16 -3.49 -8.57
CA GLY A 76 -17.05 -4.45 -9.21
C GLY A 76 -17.45 -5.58 -8.28
N LEU A 77 -17.93 -6.67 -8.85
CA LEU A 77 -18.26 -7.88 -8.12
C LEU A 77 -17.28 -9.01 -8.40
N ALA A 78 -16.96 -9.74 -7.35
CA ALA A 78 -16.26 -11.02 -7.41
C ALA A 78 -16.82 -11.97 -6.34
N ASP A 79 -16.41 -13.23 -6.42
CA ASP A 79 -16.65 -14.15 -5.33
C ASP A 79 -15.80 -13.77 -4.11
N TRP A 80 -16.42 -13.89 -2.94
CA TRP A 80 -15.78 -13.70 -1.67
C TRP A 80 -14.73 -14.77 -1.47
N LEU A 81 -13.48 -14.37 -1.34
CA LEU A 81 -12.39 -15.30 -1.12
C LEU A 81 -12.48 -15.86 0.30
N LYS A 82 -12.68 -17.17 0.42
CA LYS A 82 -12.72 -17.88 1.70
C LYS A 82 -11.29 -18.19 2.14
N ALA A 83 -11.05 -18.21 3.45
CA ALA A 83 -9.71 -18.44 4.00
C ALA A 83 -9.02 -19.72 3.47
N ALA A 84 -9.80 -20.78 3.21
CA ALA A 84 -9.29 -22.04 2.66
C ALA A 84 -8.83 -21.94 1.20
N ASP A 85 -9.29 -20.92 0.46
CA ASP A 85 -9.06 -20.72 -0.96
C ASP A 85 -8.00 -19.61 -1.22
N VAL A 86 -7.40 -19.05 -0.16
CA VAL A 86 -6.40 -17.98 -0.28
C VAL A 86 -5.06 -18.57 -0.72
N THR A 87 -4.87 -18.63 -2.03
CA THR A 87 -3.61 -18.98 -2.69
C THR A 87 -3.12 -17.80 -3.53
N GLU A 88 -1.82 -17.78 -3.88
CA GLU A 88 -1.23 -16.67 -4.66
C GLU A 88 -1.89 -16.48 -6.03
N ASP A 89 -2.25 -17.57 -6.70
CA ASP A 89 -2.94 -17.57 -7.99
C ASP A 89 -4.35 -16.99 -7.90
N VAL A 90 -5.08 -17.25 -6.82
CA VAL A 90 -6.42 -16.68 -6.63
C VAL A 90 -6.36 -15.19 -6.27
N ILE A 91 -5.36 -14.77 -5.49
CA ILE A 91 -5.11 -13.33 -5.25
C ILE A 91 -4.72 -12.64 -6.57
N ALA A 92 -3.83 -13.24 -7.37
CA ALA A 92 -3.45 -12.72 -8.68
C ALA A 92 -4.68 -12.57 -9.59
N ALA A 93 -5.59 -13.56 -9.58
CA ALA A 93 -6.84 -13.46 -10.32
C ALA A 93 -7.66 -12.24 -9.88
N LEU A 94 -7.89 -12.05 -8.58
CA LEU A 94 -8.61 -10.87 -8.08
C LEU A 94 -7.95 -9.54 -8.44
N VAL A 95 -6.61 -9.50 -8.53
CA VAL A 95 -5.85 -8.28 -8.87
C VAL A 95 -5.85 -7.99 -10.37
N PHE A 96 -5.67 -9.00 -11.22
CA PHE A 96 -5.37 -8.80 -12.64
C PHE A 96 -6.52 -9.17 -13.60
N THR A 97 -7.52 -9.95 -13.17
CA THR A 97 -8.66 -10.28 -14.02
C THR A 97 -9.71 -9.15 -13.99
N PRO A 98 -10.35 -8.79 -15.11
CA PRO A 98 -11.45 -7.82 -15.11
C PRO A 98 -12.55 -8.23 -14.12
N LEU A 99 -13.04 -7.29 -13.30
CA LEU A 99 -14.19 -7.58 -12.44
C LEU A 99 -15.43 -7.75 -13.30
N ALA A 100 -16.35 -8.61 -12.87
CA ALA A 100 -17.62 -8.75 -13.55
C ALA A 100 -18.39 -7.43 -13.43
N VAL A 101 -18.69 -6.82 -14.57
CA VAL A 101 -19.68 -5.75 -14.70
C VAL A 101 -21.02 -6.45 -14.89
N VAL A 102 -21.91 -6.32 -13.91
CA VAL A 102 -23.26 -6.89 -14.02
C VAL A 102 -24.15 -5.86 -14.72
N GLU A 103 -24.21 -5.92 -16.05
CA GLU A 103 -25.20 -5.16 -16.82
C GLU A 103 -26.54 -5.93 -16.77
N GLY A 104 -27.63 -5.26 -16.34
CA GLY A 104 -28.99 -5.82 -16.44
C GLY A 104 -29.64 -6.39 -15.15
N ILE A 105 -29.11 -6.12 -13.96
CA ILE A 105 -29.76 -6.48 -12.67
C ILE A 105 -29.81 -5.24 -11.73
N GLU A 106 -30.45 -4.18 -12.21
CA GLU A 106 -30.41 -2.84 -11.59
C GLU A 106 -30.98 -2.76 -10.16
N GLU A 107 -31.84 -3.70 -9.75
CA GLU A 107 -32.49 -3.68 -8.44
C GLU A 107 -31.60 -4.19 -7.29
N LEU A 108 -30.56 -4.97 -7.60
CA LEU A 108 -29.71 -5.62 -6.61
C LEU A 108 -28.34 -4.96 -6.48
N TYR A 109 -27.82 -4.48 -7.62
CA TYR A 109 -26.59 -3.73 -7.67
C TYR A 109 -26.90 -2.25 -7.43
N ASP A 110 -26.81 -1.81 -6.18
CA ASP A 110 -27.02 -0.41 -5.85
C ASP A 110 -25.93 0.44 -6.54
N LEU A 111 -26.22 0.97 -7.72
CA LEU A 111 -25.34 1.88 -8.48
C LEU A 111 -24.90 3.07 -7.61
N LYS A 112 -25.65 3.39 -6.56
CA LYS A 112 -25.28 4.38 -5.56
C LYS A 112 -24.06 3.94 -4.75
N LEU A 113 -23.94 2.65 -4.41
CA LEU A 113 -22.84 2.15 -3.61
C LEU A 113 -21.51 2.19 -4.39
N GLU A 114 -21.48 1.84 -5.68
CA GLU A 114 -20.26 2.01 -6.48
C GLU A 114 -19.81 3.47 -6.52
N LYS A 115 -20.75 4.39 -6.72
CA LYS A 115 -20.48 5.83 -6.74
C LYS A 115 -19.98 6.31 -5.38
N ASP A 116 -20.58 5.84 -4.28
CA ASP A 116 -20.15 6.13 -2.92
C ASP A 116 -18.74 5.59 -2.66
N ILE A 117 -18.42 4.38 -3.13
CA ILE A 117 -17.08 3.77 -3.02
C ILE A 117 -16.06 4.64 -3.76
N ILE A 118 -16.32 4.97 -5.03
CA ILE A 118 -15.42 5.81 -5.82
C ILE A 118 -15.20 7.16 -5.15
N LYS A 119 -16.28 7.80 -4.70
CA LYS A 119 -16.21 9.08 -4.01
C LYS A 119 -15.40 8.99 -2.71
N GLU A 120 -15.56 7.92 -1.96
CA GLU A 120 -14.76 7.70 -0.75
C GLU A 120 -13.28 7.51 -1.08
N VAL A 121 -12.95 6.70 -2.09
CA VAL A 121 -11.57 6.52 -2.53
C VAL A 121 -10.95 7.85 -3.00
N GLU A 122 -11.71 8.71 -3.68
CA GLU A 122 -11.27 10.06 -4.02
C GLU A 122 -10.99 10.92 -2.79
N ASN A 123 -11.92 10.95 -1.82
CA ASN A 123 -11.73 11.70 -0.58
C ASN A 123 -10.47 11.23 0.17
N LEU A 124 -10.27 9.91 0.26
CA LEU A 124 -9.08 9.31 0.86
C LEU A 124 -7.82 9.69 0.07
N ALA A 125 -7.86 9.59 -1.26
CA ALA A 125 -6.71 9.89 -2.12
C ALA A 125 -6.29 11.36 -1.99
N TYR A 126 -7.24 12.29 -2.05
CA TYR A 126 -6.96 13.73 -1.95
C TYR A 126 -6.57 14.17 -0.53
N SER A 127 -7.18 13.58 0.52
CA SER A 127 -6.81 13.92 1.89
C SER A 127 -5.39 13.45 2.23
N MET A 128 -5.01 12.26 1.76
CA MET A 128 -3.67 11.72 1.98
C MET A 128 -2.61 12.39 1.09
N SER A 129 -2.95 12.75 -0.15
CA SER A 129 -2.00 13.42 -1.06
C SER A 129 -1.69 14.86 -0.67
N GLN A 130 -2.59 15.53 0.06
CA GLN A 130 -2.37 16.89 0.57
C GLN A 130 -1.67 16.90 1.92
N GLY A 131 -1.78 15.81 2.70
CA GLY A 131 -1.02 15.62 3.94
C GLY A 131 0.48 15.41 3.71
N SER A 132 0.89 15.00 2.50
CA SER A 132 2.28 14.99 2.04
C SER A 132 2.68 16.35 1.47
N GLY A 133 2.53 17.40 2.29
CA GLY A 133 3.29 18.63 2.12
C GLY A 133 4.77 18.23 2.02
N SER A 134 5.38 18.52 0.88
CA SER A 134 6.79 18.27 0.62
C SER A 134 7.65 18.76 1.78
N PRO A 135 8.67 18.02 2.26
CA PRO A 135 9.66 18.60 3.13
C PRO A 135 10.31 19.76 2.38
N MET A 136 10.08 20.97 2.89
CA MET A 136 10.77 22.17 2.46
C MET A 136 12.27 21.86 2.53
N TYR A 137 12.95 21.83 1.39
CA TYR A 137 14.41 21.80 1.34
C TYR A 137 14.89 23.11 1.97
N GLN A 138 15.27 23.07 3.25
CA GLN A 138 16.07 24.14 3.82
C GLN A 138 17.50 23.96 3.31
N PRO A 139 18.09 24.95 2.62
CA PRO A 139 19.51 24.96 2.35
C PRO A 139 20.23 25.26 3.67
N TYR A 140 20.62 24.21 4.39
CA TYR A 140 21.50 24.38 5.54
C TYR A 140 22.89 24.78 5.05
N SER A 141 23.23 26.05 5.25
CA SER A 141 24.62 26.50 5.29
C SER A 141 25.27 25.90 6.53
N GLN A 142 26.27 25.06 6.34
CA GLN A 142 27.09 24.52 7.43
C GLN A 142 28.29 25.46 7.69
N PRO A 143 28.50 25.94 8.92
CA PRO A 143 29.81 26.31 9.39
C PRO A 143 30.56 25.05 9.83
N ASN A 144 31.75 24.87 9.24
CA ASN A 144 32.68 23.78 9.47
C ASN A 144 33.50 24.02 10.76
N PRO A 145 33.57 23.08 11.72
CA PRO A 145 34.56 23.23 12.77
C PRO A 145 35.20 21.90 13.18
N TYR A 146 35.99 21.26 12.31
CA TYR A 146 37.04 20.34 12.78
C TYR A 146 38.27 20.41 11.88
N GLN A 147 39.29 21.12 12.35
CA GLN A 147 40.68 20.96 11.93
C GLN A 147 41.23 19.66 12.55
N TYR A 148 41.78 18.78 11.72
CA TYR A 148 42.58 17.66 12.18
C TYR A 148 44.08 18.04 12.13
N PRO A 149 44.91 17.61 13.09
CA PRO A 149 46.35 17.71 12.96
C PRO A 149 46.88 16.62 12.02
N GLN A 150 47.74 17.00 11.07
CA GLN A 150 48.52 16.06 10.28
C GLN A 150 49.54 15.35 11.16
N GLN A 151 49.55 14.02 11.11
CA GLN A 151 50.67 13.22 11.59
C GLN A 151 51.25 12.41 10.43
N ASN A 152 52.53 12.66 10.17
CA ASN A 152 53.36 12.05 9.15
C ASN A 152 53.31 10.51 9.18
N GLN A 153 53.20 9.90 8.00
CA GLN A 153 53.71 8.54 7.76
C GLN A 153 54.50 8.48 6.45
N PRO A 154 55.69 7.85 6.45
CA PRO A 154 56.54 7.71 5.27
C PRO A 154 56.15 6.52 4.39
N SER A 155 56.41 6.69 3.09
CA SER A 155 56.10 5.78 1.98
C SER A 155 56.99 4.53 1.95
N GLN A 156 56.46 3.39 1.52
CA GLN A 156 57.21 2.33 0.83
C GLN A 156 56.27 1.40 0.01
N TYR A 157 56.59 1.24 -1.28
CA TYR A 157 55.97 0.44 -2.36
C TYR A 157 56.47 -1.04 -2.37
N PRO A 158 56.17 -1.90 -3.39
CA PRO A 158 54.91 -2.37 -3.99
C PRO A 158 54.85 -3.92 -4.14
N GLN A 159 53.76 -4.51 -4.68
CA GLN A 159 53.76 -5.49 -5.81
C GLN A 159 52.35 -6.12 -6.07
N PRO A 160 52.09 -6.69 -7.28
CA PRO A 160 50.78 -6.80 -7.92
C PRO A 160 50.18 -8.22 -7.89
N TYR A 161 48.84 -8.29 -7.99
CA TYR A 161 48.11 -9.54 -8.24
C TYR A 161 47.10 -9.36 -9.40
N PRO A 162 46.84 -10.42 -10.18
CA PRO A 162 46.09 -10.35 -11.43
C PRO A 162 44.59 -10.20 -11.21
N TYR A 163 43.96 -9.34 -12.02
CA TYR A 163 42.51 -9.15 -12.03
C TYR A 163 41.79 -10.36 -12.63
N GLN A 164 40.96 -11.03 -11.83
CA GLN A 164 39.77 -11.73 -12.31
C GLN A 164 38.57 -10.79 -12.12
N ALA A 165 37.84 -10.50 -13.20
CA ALA A 165 36.72 -9.58 -13.15
C ALA A 165 35.54 -10.19 -12.37
N GLN A 166 35.31 -9.70 -11.15
CA GLN A 166 34.05 -9.88 -10.44
C GLN A 166 33.04 -8.82 -10.94
N PRO A 167 31.78 -9.18 -11.21
CA PRO A 167 30.75 -8.19 -11.51
C PRO A 167 30.56 -7.25 -10.30
N PRO A 168 30.29 -5.96 -10.52
CA PRO A 168 30.26 -4.97 -9.44
C PRO A 168 29.24 -5.36 -8.36
N ASN A 169 29.75 -5.54 -7.15
CA ASN A 169 28.97 -5.59 -5.92
C ASN A 169 28.01 -4.40 -5.89
N GLN A 170 26.71 -4.66 -6.10
CA GLN A 170 25.69 -3.69 -5.76
C GLN A 170 25.60 -3.63 -4.23
N PRO A 171 25.70 -2.45 -3.60
CA PRO A 171 25.48 -2.34 -2.17
C PRO A 171 24.04 -2.74 -1.87
N SER A 172 23.89 -3.83 -1.11
CA SER A 172 22.61 -4.22 -0.52
C SER A 172 22.15 -3.10 0.41
N TYR A 173 21.19 -2.29 -0.05
CA TYR A 173 20.42 -1.42 0.83
C TYR A 173 19.62 -2.34 1.76
N GLN A 174 20.17 -2.67 2.93
CA GLN A 174 19.37 -3.21 4.00
C GLN A 174 18.72 -2.01 4.69
N PRO A 175 17.42 -1.74 4.48
CA PRO A 175 16.76 -0.69 5.23
C PRO A 175 16.86 -1.08 6.71
N GLN A 176 17.56 -0.27 7.50
CA GLN A 176 17.67 -0.47 8.95
C GLN A 176 16.25 -0.67 9.50
N GLN A 177 15.95 -1.79 10.14
CA GLN A 177 14.64 -2.06 10.72
C GLN A 177 14.66 -1.76 12.22
N LYS A 178 13.58 -1.22 12.78
CA LYS A 178 13.38 -1.01 14.21
C LYS A 178 12.14 -1.76 14.70
N TYR A 179 12.23 -2.35 15.89
CA TYR A 179 11.14 -3.13 16.47
C TYR A 179 10.24 -2.23 17.32
N CYS A 180 8.92 -2.46 17.26
CA CYS A 180 7.96 -1.72 18.05
C CYS A 180 8.08 -2.06 19.54
N PRO A 181 8.22 -1.08 20.45
CA PRO A 181 8.33 -1.36 21.89
C PRO A 181 7.01 -1.81 22.53
N SER A 182 5.87 -1.61 21.85
CA SER A 182 4.54 -1.97 22.36
C SER A 182 4.12 -3.39 21.95
N CYS A 183 4.36 -3.78 20.69
CA CYS A 183 3.90 -5.07 20.16
C CYS A 183 4.98 -5.94 19.51
N GLY A 184 6.23 -5.46 19.41
CA GLY A 184 7.35 -6.23 18.85
C GLY A 184 7.40 -6.32 17.32
N THR A 185 6.46 -5.72 16.57
CA THR A 185 6.48 -5.77 15.10
C THR A 185 7.75 -5.11 14.54
N PRO A 186 8.45 -5.72 13.56
CA PRO A 186 9.53 -5.06 12.83
C PRO A 186 8.96 -3.97 11.92
N ASN A 187 9.55 -2.77 11.94
CA ASN A 187 9.16 -1.64 11.13
C ASN A 187 10.40 -1.10 10.38
N PRO A 188 10.23 -0.48 9.20
CA PRO A 188 11.35 0.20 8.55
C PRO A 188 11.89 1.34 9.43
N GLY A 189 13.18 1.64 9.31
CA GLY A 189 13.87 2.58 10.21
C GLY A 189 13.33 4.01 10.15
N THR A 190 12.74 4.38 9.02
CA THR A 190 12.05 5.66 8.81
C THR A 190 10.60 5.67 9.33
N ALA A 191 10.08 4.56 9.85
CA ALA A 191 8.71 4.48 10.36
C ALA A 191 8.53 5.35 11.62
N ARG A 192 7.55 6.26 11.57
CA ARG A 192 7.14 7.09 12.72
C ARG A 192 6.09 6.42 13.61
N TYR A 193 5.36 5.44 13.07
CA TYR A 193 4.31 4.70 13.76
C TYR A 193 4.43 3.21 13.43
N CYS A 194 4.05 2.36 14.38
CA CYS A 194 4.03 0.92 14.21
C CYS A 194 2.93 0.53 13.23
N MET A 195 3.30 -0.24 12.21
CA MET A 195 2.36 -0.70 11.19
C MET A 195 1.37 -1.77 11.67
N SER A 196 1.58 -2.35 12.86
CA SER A 196 0.66 -3.33 13.45
C SER A 196 -0.26 -2.72 14.51
N CYS A 197 0.29 -1.93 15.44
CA CYS A 197 -0.47 -1.44 16.60
C CYS A 197 -0.63 0.08 16.67
N GLY A 198 -0.07 0.85 15.73
CA GLY A 198 -0.18 2.32 15.68
C GLY A 198 0.69 3.08 16.70
N THR A 199 1.43 2.39 17.57
CA THR A 199 2.33 3.02 18.54
C THR A 199 3.40 3.87 17.84
N GLN A 200 3.62 5.10 18.31
CA GLN A 200 4.67 5.97 17.79
C GLN A 200 6.06 5.37 18.05
N LEU A 201 6.92 5.38 17.03
CA LEU A 201 8.27 4.86 17.07
C LEU A 201 9.23 6.06 16.99
N PHE A 202 9.88 6.39 18.12
CA PHE A 202 10.91 7.42 18.20
C PHE A 202 12.14 7.07 17.34
#